data_AF-A0A0H5QW96-F1
#
_entry.id   AF-A0A0H5QW96-F1
#
_cell.length_a   1.000
_cell.length_b   1.000
_cell.length_c   1.000
_cell.angle_alpha   90.00
_cell.angle_beta   90.00
_cell.angle_gamma   90.00
#
_symmetry.space_group_name_H-M   'P 1'
#
loop_
_entity.id
_entity.type
_entity.pdbx_description
1 polymer ?
#
loop_
_entity_poly.entity_id
_entity_poly.type
_entity_poly.pdbx_seq_one_letter_code
_entity_poly.pdbx_strand_id
1 'polypeptide(L)'
;MRRHQVTNFVFSSSSSVYGVRSDATPISEDDHLAPITPYGFAKLAVERILADCVAGDQALAVIVLRYFNVAGAHSSGCLGERTTGTQGHLVPALCKVGLGFQDRSTIFGGDWNTSDGTSLLGNS
;
A
#
# COMPACT_ATOMS: atom_id res chain seq x y z
N MET A 1 17.41 17.48 2.95
CA MET A 1 18.24 16.55 3.75
C MET A 1 19.71 16.95 3.73
N ARG A 2 20.43 16.80 2.60
CA ARG A 2 21.88 17.13 2.49
C ARG A 2 22.28 18.52 3.02
N ARG A 3 21.61 19.59 2.58
CA ARG A 3 21.87 20.96 3.06
C ARG A 3 21.80 21.12 4.58
N HIS A 4 20.96 20.32 5.22
CA HIS A 4 20.71 20.36 6.67
C HIS A 4 21.32 19.17 7.40
N GLN A 5 22.22 18.41 6.74
CA GLN A 5 22.93 17.27 7.31
C GLN A 5 22.00 16.22 7.94
N VAL A 6 20.77 16.08 7.43
CA VAL A 6 19.86 15.01 7.84
C VAL A 6 20.26 13.74 7.10
N THR A 7 20.55 12.67 7.84
CA THR A 7 21.08 11.41 7.31
C THR A 7 20.13 10.22 7.45
N ASN A 8 19.01 10.36 8.16
CA ASN A 8 18.04 9.27 8.33
C ASN A 8 16.75 9.57 7.56
N PHE A 9 16.28 8.61 6.76
CA PHE A 9 15.04 8.72 6.00
C PHE A 9 14.21 7.44 6.08
N VAL A 10 12.89 7.59 6.25
CA VAL A 10 11.94 6.48 6.15
C VAL A 10 10.99 6.80 5.00
N PHE A 11 10.92 5.90 4.03
CA PHE A 11 10.04 6.02 2.88
C PHE A 11 8.85 5.09 2.99
N SER A 12 7.67 5.69 2.86
CA SER A 12 6.39 5.00 2.71
C SER A 12 6.24 4.53 1.25
N SER A 13 6.59 3.26 1.00
CA SER A 13 6.36 2.59 -0.27
C SER A 13 5.06 1.79 -0.23
N SER A 14 4.86 0.82 -1.12
CA SER A 14 3.63 0.04 -1.20
C SER A 14 3.90 -1.32 -1.84
N SER A 15 3.14 -2.35 -1.47
CA SER A 15 3.19 -3.66 -2.13
C SER A 15 2.77 -3.60 -3.61
N SER A 16 2.20 -2.48 -4.09
CA SER A 16 1.89 -2.28 -5.52
C SER A 16 3.11 -2.32 -6.44
N VAL A 17 4.32 -2.22 -5.90
CA VAL A 17 5.57 -2.40 -6.66
C VAL A 17 5.77 -3.83 -7.16
N TYR A 18 5.10 -4.82 -6.57
CA TYR A 18 5.19 -6.23 -6.97
C TYR A 18 4.28 -6.58 -8.17
N GLY A 19 3.27 -5.76 -8.46
CA GLY A 19 2.34 -6.02 -9.57
C GLY A 19 1.37 -7.18 -9.32
N VAL A 20 0.92 -7.82 -10.41
CA VAL A 20 0.03 -8.99 -10.37
C VAL A 20 0.86 -10.26 -10.31
N ARG A 21 0.55 -11.16 -9.37
CA ARG A 21 1.18 -12.49 -9.27
C ARG A 21 0.13 -13.59 -9.22
N SER A 22 0.43 -14.71 -9.86
CA SER A 22 -0.49 -15.84 -10.03
C SER A 22 -0.42 -16.90 -8.93
N ASP A 23 0.66 -16.94 -8.13
CA ASP A 23 1.10 -18.22 -7.57
C ASP A 23 1.94 -18.16 -6.27
N ALA A 24 2.38 -17.00 -5.78
CA ALA A 24 3.22 -16.91 -4.57
C ALA A 24 2.62 -15.98 -3.52
N THR A 25 1.98 -16.57 -2.50
CA THR A 25 1.77 -15.95 -1.19
C THR A 25 2.41 -16.86 -0.13
N PRO A 26 3.19 -16.34 0.82
CA PRO A 26 3.49 -14.92 1.09
C PRO A 26 4.48 -14.30 0.08
N ILE A 27 4.44 -12.97 -0.04
CA ILE A 27 5.38 -12.17 -0.84
C ILE A 27 6.63 -11.86 0.01
N SER A 28 7.81 -11.99 -0.58
CA SER A 28 9.11 -11.63 -0.01
C SER A 28 9.65 -10.32 -0.61
N GLU A 29 10.50 -9.60 0.11
CA GLU A 29 11.18 -8.40 -0.40
C GLU A 29 12.08 -8.65 -1.61
N ASP A 30 12.57 -9.88 -1.76
CA ASP A 30 13.39 -10.34 -2.89
C ASP A 30 12.57 -10.64 -4.15
N ASP A 31 11.25 -10.58 -4.05
CA ASP A 31 10.37 -10.84 -5.19
C ASP A 31 10.53 -9.81 -6.31
N HIS A 32 10.26 -10.27 -7.54
CA HIS A 32 10.34 -9.43 -8.72
C HIS A 32 9.38 -8.24 -8.65
N LEU A 33 9.89 -7.05 -9.02
CA LEU A 33 9.16 -5.80 -8.98
C LEU A 33 8.63 -5.46 -10.37
N ALA A 34 7.33 -5.60 -10.57
CA ALA A 34 6.64 -5.38 -11.85
C ALA A 34 5.35 -4.55 -11.66
N PRO A 35 5.44 -3.27 -11.27
CA PRO A 35 4.24 -2.45 -11.06
C PRO A 35 3.43 -2.32 -12.35
N ILE A 36 2.10 -2.38 -12.22
CA ILE A 36 1.16 -2.28 -13.35
C ILE A 36 0.36 -0.97 -13.36
N THR A 37 0.59 -0.09 -12.38
CA THR A 37 -0.10 1.20 -12.25
C THR A 37 0.89 2.35 -12.16
N PRO A 38 0.54 3.57 -12.64
CA PRO A 38 1.39 4.75 -12.47
C PRO A 38 1.78 5.01 -11.00
N TYR A 39 0.88 4.71 -10.06
CA TYR A 39 1.15 4.79 -8.63
C TYR A 39 2.28 3.84 -8.20
N GLY A 40 2.20 2.56 -8.59
CA GLY A 40 3.26 1.58 -8.29
C GLY A 40 4.59 1.95 -8.94
N PHE A 41 4.57 2.42 -10.20
CA PHE A 41 5.76 2.90 -10.89
C PHE A 41 6.42 4.08 -10.16
N ALA A 42 5.63 5.04 -9.69
CA ALA A 42 6.15 6.19 -8.95
C ALA A 42 6.83 5.75 -7.64
N LYS A 43 6.24 4.80 -6.90
CA LYS A 43 6.85 4.23 -5.69
C LYS A 43 8.18 3.54 -6.00
N LEU A 44 8.20 2.66 -7.00
CA LEU A 44 9.43 1.96 -7.42
C LEU A 44 10.52 2.92 -7.91
N ALA A 45 10.15 3.98 -8.63
CA ALA A 45 11.10 5.00 -9.08
C ALA A 45 11.77 5.71 -7.88
N VAL A 46 11.01 6.05 -6.85
CA VAL A 46 11.57 6.65 -5.63
C VAL A 46 12.48 5.66 -4.90
N GLU A 47 12.12 4.37 -4.81
CA GLU A 47 13.00 3.35 -4.22
C GLU A 47 14.35 3.28 -4.92
N ARG A 48 14.37 3.30 -6.26
CA ARG A 48 15.62 3.30 -7.05
C ARG A 48 16.45 4.55 -6.81
N ILE A 49 15.82 5.72 -6.82
CA ILE A 49 16.51 6.99 -6.52
C ILE A 49 17.13 6.97 -5.12
N LEU A 50 16.42 6.44 -4.13
CA LEU A 50 16.93 6.31 -2.77
C LEU A 50 18.11 5.33 -2.67
N ALA A 51 18.05 4.21 -3.39
CA ALA A 51 19.17 3.27 -3.48
C ALA A 51 20.43 3.93 -4.08
N ASP A 52 20.28 4.67 -5.17
CA ASP A 52 21.37 5.43 -5.78
C ASP A 52 21.92 6.51 -4.83
N CYS A 53 21.04 7.17 -4.07
CA CYS A 53 21.46 8.16 -3.07
C CYS A 53 22.31 7.54 -1.96
N VAL A 54 21.93 6.36 -1.45
CA VAL A 54 22.70 5.63 -0.43
C VAL A 54 24.04 5.15 -1.01
N ALA A 55 24.04 4.63 -2.24
CA ALA A 55 25.27 4.22 -2.92
C ALA A 55 26.27 5.39 -3.03
N GLY A 56 25.79 6.59 -3.35
CA GLY A 56 26.61 7.80 -3.48
C GLY A 56 26.96 8.51 -2.15
N ASP A 57 26.32 8.16 -1.04
CA ASP A 57 26.54 8.79 0.27
C ASP A 57 26.28 7.76 1.40
N GLN A 58 27.35 7.09 1.83
CA GLN A 58 27.28 6.01 2.83
C GLN A 58 26.85 6.51 4.23
N ALA A 59 26.81 7.83 4.47
CA ALA A 59 26.27 8.37 5.71
C ALA A 59 24.73 8.39 5.72
N LEU A 60 24.08 8.28 4.55
CA LEU A 60 22.63 8.27 4.43
C LEU A 60 22.07 6.87 4.75
N ALA A 61 21.24 6.78 5.80
CA ALA A 61 20.48 5.59 6.14
C ALA A 61 19.02 5.73 5.69
N VAL A 62 18.54 4.76 4.92
CA VAL A 62 17.18 4.73 4.37
C VAL A 62 16.48 3.43 4.72
N ILE A 63 15.25 3.53 5.20
CA ILE A 63 14.33 2.39 5.34
C ILE A 63 13.17 2.57 4.37
N VAL A 64 12.86 1.53 3.60
CA VAL A 64 11.70 1.50 2.68
C VAL A 64 10.66 0.53 3.24
N LEU A 65 9.44 1.03 3.48
CA LEU A 65 8.35 0.22 4.01
C LEU A 65 7.32 -0.04 2.91
N ARG A 66 7.24 -1.28 2.42
CA ARG A 66 6.25 -1.73 1.43
C ARG A 66 5.02 -2.32 2.13
N TYR A 67 4.09 -1.46 2.56
CA TYR A 67 2.86 -1.93 3.19
C TYR A 67 1.81 -2.39 2.17
N PHE A 68 0.95 -3.29 2.63
CA PHE A 68 -0.22 -3.78 1.90
C PHE A 68 -1.43 -2.88 2.19
N ASN A 69 -2.53 -3.47 2.63
CA ASN A 69 -3.74 -2.75 2.99
C ASN A 69 -3.63 -2.27 4.43
N VAL A 70 -3.78 -0.96 4.62
CA VAL A 70 -3.80 -0.34 5.95
C VAL A 70 -5.26 -0.08 6.29
N ALA A 71 -5.69 -0.53 7.47
CA ALA A 71 -7.02 -0.30 7.99
C ALA A 71 -6.99 -0.22 9.52
N GLY A 72 -8.07 0.32 10.09
CA GLY A 72 -8.21 0.53 11.53
C GLY A 72 -8.07 2.00 11.93
N ALA A 73 -8.01 2.23 13.24
CA ALA A 73 -7.96 3.55 13.85
C ALA A 73 -7.21 3.46 15.18
N HIS A 74 -6.81 4.61 15.72
CA HIS A 74 -6.27 4.66 17.08
C HIS A 74 -7.34 4.20 18.08
N SER A 75 -6.93 3.46 19.12
CA SER A 75 -7.85 2.83 20.09
C SER A 75 -8.73 3.83 20.85
N SER A 76 -8.30 5.10 20.95
CA SER A 76 -9.13 6.16 21.54
C SER A 76 -10.31 6.59 20.67
N GLY A 77 -10.35 6.19 19.38
CA GLY A 77 -11.36 6.61 18.42
C GLY A 77 -11.22 8.04 17.88
N CYS A 78 -10.23 8.82 18.35
CA CYS A 78 -10.06 10.22 17.96
C CYS A 78 -9.31 10.40 16.62
N LEU A 79 -8.56 9.39 16.18
CA LEU A 79 -7.73 9.42 14.99
C LEU A 79 -8.01 8.18 14.14
N GLY A 80 -8.32 8.40 12.86
CA GLY A 80 -8.58 7.33 11.90
C GLY A 80 -8.55 7.88 10.48
N GLU A 81 -8.74 6.99 9.51
CA GLU A 81 -8.82 7.38 8.12
C GLU A 81 -10.04 8.29 7.89
N ARG A 82 -9.79 9.50 7.40
CA ARG A 82 -10.84 10.46 7.02
C ARG A 82 -10.78 10.67 5.52
N THR A 83 -11.79 10.16 4.83
CA THR A 83 -11.89 10.20 3.38
C THR A 83 -13.15 10.94 2.94
N THR A 84 -12.97 12.00 2.18
CA THR A 84 -14.06 12.77 1.55
C THR A 84 -14.40 12.16 0.20
N GLY A 85 -15.68 11.86 -0.06
CA GLY A 85 -16.14 11.28 -1.32
C GLY A 85 -16.19 9.73 -1.37
N THR A 86 -16.20 9.19 -2.59
CA THR A 86 -16.27 7.74 -2.86
C THR A 86 -15.03 7.03 -2.33
N GLN A 87 -15.25 5.92 -1.61
CA GLN A 87 -14.18 5.15 -1.00
C GLN A 87 -13.57 4.19 -2.02
N GLY A 88 -12.25 4.28 -2.21
CA GLY A 88 -11.50 3.26 -2.95
C GLY A 88 -11.09 2.07 -2.09
N HIS A 89 -11.12 2.20 -0.76
CA HIS A 89 -10.69 1.17 0.19
C HIS A 89 -11.89 0.44 0.79
N LEU A 90 -11.78 -0.88 0.92
CA LEU A 90 -12.87 -1.76 1.37
C LEU A 90 -13.35 -1.44 2.79
N VAL A 91 -12.43 -1.36 3.76
CA VAL A 91 -12.80 -1.21 5.18
C VAL A 91 -13.54 0.11 5.44
N PRO A 92 -13.05 1.28 4.98
CA PRO A 92 -13.81 2.53 5.08
C PRO A 92 -15.17 2.50 4.39
N ALA A 93 -15.29 1.83 3.23
CA ALA A 93 -16.56 1.68 2.53
C ALA A 93 -17.57 0.87 3.38
N LEU A 94 -17.14 -0.24 3.96
CA LEU A 94 -17.97 -1.05 4.86
C LEU A 94 -18.35 -0.29 6.14
N CYS A 95 -17.43 0.48 6.73
CA CYS A 95 -17.72 1.33 7.87
C CYS A 95 -18.80 2.38 7.55
N LYS A 96 -18.80 2.97 6.35
CA LYS A 96 -19.86 3.90 5.93
C LYS A 96 -21.24 3.24 5.87
N VAL A 97 -21.31 1.99 5.41
CA VAL A 97 -22.56 1.21 5.43
C VAL A 97 -22.99 0.90 6.85
N GLY A 98 -22.08 0.41 7.69
CA GLY A 98 -22.36 0.10 9.10
C GLY A 98 -22.81 1.32 9.92
N LEU A 99 -22.38 2.52 9.54
CA LEU A 99 -22.79 3.80 10.16
C LEU A 99 -24.02 4.43 9.50
N GLY A 100 -24.59 3.83 8.44
CA GLY A 100 -25.76 4.36 7.74
C GLY A 100 -25.49 5.54 6.81
N PHE A 101 -24.23 5.84 6.48
CA PHE A 101 -23.88 6.88 5.49
C PHE A 101 -24.07 6.41 4.04
N GLN A 102 -24.19 5.10 3.82
CA GLN A 102 -24.44 4.48 2.52
C GLN A 102 -25.34 3.25 2.70
N ASP A 103 -26.27 3.01 1.79
CA ASP A 103 -27.20 1.87 1.90
C ASP A 103 -26.52 0.51 1.65
N ARG A 104 -25.47 0.49 0.83
CA ARG A 104 -24.74 -0.72 0.45
C ARG A 104 -23.32 -0.40 0.00
N SER A 105 -22.46 -1.43 0.06
CA SER A 105 -21.13 -1.43 -0.56
C SER A 105 -21.12 -2.41 -1.73
N THR A 106 -20.28 -2.15 -2.73
CA THR A 106 -20.10 -3.03 -3.89
C THR A 106 -18.92 -3.95 -3.65
N ILE A 107 -19.14 -5.26 -3.82
CA ILE A 107 -18.06 -6.25 -3.89
C ILE A 107 -17.66 -6.38 -5.35
N PHE A 108 -16.37 -6.19 -5.63
CA PHE A 108 -15.83 -6.30 -6.99
C PHE A 108 -15.24 -7.70 -7.21
N GLY A 109 -15.94 -8.50 -8.00
CA GLY A 109 -15.61 -9.90 -8.29
C GLY A 109 -16.48 -10.91 -7.54
N GLY A 110 -16.54 -12.13 -8.06
CA GLY A 110 -17.30 -13.25 -7.46
C GLY A 110 -16.92 -14.64 -8.01
N ASP A 111 -15.88 -14.68 -8.84
CA ASP A 111 -15.39 -15.82 -9.61
C ASP A 111 -13.86 -15.93 -9.52
N TRP A 112 -13.25 -15.28 -8.52
CA TRP A 112 -11.82 -15.43 -8.25
C TRP A 112 -11.51 -16.85 -7.79
N ASN A 113 -10.28 -17.30 -8.04
CA ASN A 113 -9.79 -18.60 -7.56
C ASN A 113 -9.45 -18.54 -6.06
N THR A 114 -10.45 -18.29 -5.23
CA THR A 114 -10.40 -18.18 -3.77
C THR A 114 -11.53 -19.03 -3.18
N SER A 115 -11.49 -19.30 -1.87
CA SER A 115 -12.43 -20.23 -1.24
C SER A 115 -13.91 -19.84 -1.36
N ASP A 116 -14.21 -18.56 -1.52
CA ASP A 116 -15.57 -18.01 -1.62
C ASP A 116 -15.82 -17.19 -2.90
N GLY A 117 -14.88 -17.19 -3.84
CA GLY A 117 -14.97 -16.44 -5.09
C GLY A 117 -14.72 -14.93 -4.98
N THR A 118 -14.53 -14.40 -3.76
CA THR A 118 -14.25 -12.97 -3.55
C THR A 118 -12.77 -12.66 -3.65
N SER A 119 -12.42 -11.40 -3.91
CA SER A 119 -11.01 -10.98 -3.91
C SER A 119 -10.44 -11.03 -2.49
N LEU A 120 -9.31 -11.72 -2.35
CA LEU A 120 -8.49 -11.57 -1.15
C LEU A 120 -7.86 -10.18 -1.18
N LEU A 121 -7.88 -9.47 -0.06
CA LEU A 121 -7.25 -8.16 0.13
C LEU A 121 -5.76 -8.20 -0.28
N GLY A 122 -5.46 -7.96 -1.56
CA GLY A 122 -4.10 -8.10 -2.11
C GLY A 122 -4.01 -8.60 -3.56
N ASN A 123 -5.06 -9.20 -4.13
CA ASN A 123 -5.10 -9.58 -5.55
C ASN A 123 -6.09 -8.70 -6.30
N SER A 124 -5.57 -7.68 -6.98
CA SER A 124 -6.29 -6.83 -7.95
C SER A 124 -5.69 -7.01 -9.33
#